data_AF-A0A1G2CP44-F1
#
_entry.id   AF-A0A1G2CP44-F1
#
_cell.length_a   1.000
_cell.length_b   1.000
_cell.length_c   1.000
_cell.angle_alpha   90.00
_cell.angle_beta   90.00
_cell.angle_gamma   90.00
#
_symmetry.space_group_name_H-M   'P 1'
#
loop_
_entity.id
_entity.type
_entity.pdbx_description
1 polymer ?
#
loop_
_entity_poly.entity_id
_entity_poly.type
_entity_poly.pdbx_seq_one_letter_code
_entity_poly.pdbx_strand_id
1 'polypeptide(L)'
;MLIKKPKNDSRYSWTNHVFLKMMQYRISESLIRRIIRFPDRVEEGIAENTVAVMRRTDSEKKKEEIWVMYCLVNHSHGLKRNSLTKKPAFFSHLSRGNKIVVITAWRYPGKSPKRDPIPAEIMEEIKNVIF
;
A
#
# COMPACT_ATOMS: atom_id res chain seq x y z
N MET A 1 -10.85 13.16 -18.04
CA MET A 1 -10.39 11.76 -18.13
C MET A 1 -11.36 10.88 -17.36
N LEU A 2 -12.05 9.96 -18.03
CA LEU A 2 -12.86 8.93 -17.37
C LEU A 2 -11.92 7.83 -16.88
N ILE A 3 -11.84 7.63 -15.56
CA ILE A 3 -11.06 6.53 -14.99
C ILE A 3 -11.92 5.26 -15.07
N LYS A 4 -11.42 4.27 -15.81
CA LYS A 4 -12.06 2.95 -15.92
C LYS A 4 -11.74 2.12 -14.68
N LYS A 5 -12.64 1.21 -14.32
CA LYS A 5 -12.39 0.26 -13.23
C LYS A 5 -11.17 -0.60 -13.59
N PRO A 6 -10.15 -0.68 -12.71
CA PRO A 6 -8.97 -1.48 -12.97
C PRO A 6 -9.34 -2.97 -12.99
N LYS A 7 -8.71 -3.72 -13.89
CA LYS A 7 -8.94 -5.17 -14.03
C LYS A 7 -7.92 -5.93 -13.20
N ASN A 8 -8.38 -6.98 -12.53
CA ASN A 8 -7.50 -7.91 -11.84
C ASN A 8 -6.67 -8.69 -12.86
N ASP A 9 -5.41 -8.98 -12.53
CA ASP A 9 -4.51 -9.83 -13.31
C ASP A 9 -3.78 -10.83 -12.40
N SER A 10 -2.80 -11.54 -12.96
CA SER A 10 -2.01 -12.53 -12.22
C SER A 10 -1.22 -11.92 -11.06
N ARG A 11 -0.87 -10.64 -11.14
CA ARG A 11 -0.01 -9.94 -10.20
C ARG A 11 -0.76 -8.95 -9.31
N TYR A 12 -1.85 -8.34 -9.79
CA TYR A 12 -2.58 -7.29 -9.10
C TYR A 12 -4.05 -7.66 -8.92
N SER A 13 -4.54 -7.42 -7.71
CA SER A 13 -5.96 -7.37 -7.39
C SER A 13 -6.32 -5.99 -6.86
N TRP A 14 -7.47 -5.46 -7.26
CA TRP A 14 -7.91 -4.12 -6.92
C TRP A 14 -9.18 -4.19 -6.08
N THR A 15 -9.16 -3.59 -4.89
CA THR A 15 -10.37 -3.44 -4.09
C THR A 15 -11.30 -2.38 -4.70
N ASN A 16 -12.58 -2.38 -4.30
CA ASN A 16 -13.47 -1.28 -4.66
C ASN A 16 -13.01 0.05 -4.03
N HIS A 17 -12.37 0.01 -2.85
CA HIS A 17 -11.93 1.20 -2.16
C HIS A 17 -10.84 1.96 -2.93
N VAL A 18 -9.81 1.28 -3.44
CA VAL A 18 -8.80 1.95 -4.28
C VAL A 18 -9.43 2.52 -5.56
N PHE A 19 -10.40 1.84 -6.17
CA PHE A 19 -11.09 2.37 -7.34
C PHE A 19 -11.83 3.69 -7.03
N LEU A 20 -12.55 3.76 -5.91
CA LEU A 20 -13.18 5.02 -5.47
C LEU A 20 -12.16 6.13 -5.26
N LYS A 21 -11.02 5.81 -4.66
CA LYS A 21 -9.94 6.79 -4.46
C LYS A 21 -9.24 7.22 -5.75
N MET A 22 -9.10 6.32 -6.71
CA MET A 22 -8.61 6.65 -8.05
C MET A 22 -9.51 7.69 -8.70
N MET A 23 -10.84 7.52 -8.62
CA MET A 23 -11.81 8.50 -9.12
C MET A 23 -11.70 9.85 -8.37
N GLN A 24 -11.68 9.80 -7.03
CA GLN A 24 -11.62 10.99 -6.17
C GLN A 24 -10.37 11.85 -6.46
N TYR A 25 -9.20 11.22 -6.49
CA TYR A 25 -7.92 11.92 -6.63
C TYR A 25 -7.40 11.96 -8.07
N ARG A 26 -8.20 11.49 -9.04
CA ARG A 26 -7.81 11.37 -10.45
C ARG A 26 -6.47 10.65 -10.62
N ILE A 27 -6.30 9.51 -9.94
CA ILE A 27 -5.09 8.69 -9.98
C ILE A 27 -5.32 7.55 -10.98
N SER A 28 -4.41 7.37 -11.94
CA SER A 28 -4.50 6.28 -12.92
C SER A 28 -3.94 4.96 -12.35
N GLU A 29 -4.43 3.84 -12.90
CA GLU A 29 -3.92 2.50 -12.57
C GLU A 29 -2.42 2.38 -12.87
N SER A 30 -1.98 2.94 -14.01
CA SER A 30 -0.57 2.93 -14.43
C SER A 30 0.34 3.66 -13.45
N LEU A 31 -0.14 4.76 -12.86
CA LEU A 31 0.59 5.53 -11.86
C LEU A 31 0.72 4.73 -10.57
N ILE A 32 -0.35 4.07 -10.11
CA ILE A 32 -0.30 3.19 -8.94
C ILE A 32 0.71 2.06 -9.15
N ARG A 33 0.66 1.37 -10.30
CA ARG A 33 1.63 0.32 -10.64
C ARG A 33 3.07 0.84 -10.64
N ARG A 34 3.29 2.06 -11.15
CA ARG A 34 4.61 2.72 -11.15
C ARG A 34 5.11 2.99 -9.73
N ILE A 35 4.25 3.52 -8.85
CA ILE A 35 4.60 3.82 -7.46
C ILE A 35 4.97 2.53 -6.72
N ILE A 36 4.19 1.45 -6.90
CA ILE A 36 4.50 0.14 -6.30
C ILE A 36 5.84 -0.40 -6.79
N ARG A 37 6.19 -0.19 -8.06
CA ARG A 37 7.43 -0.71 -8.65
C ARG A 37 8.66 0.13 -8.29
N PHE A 38 8.50 1.44 -8.23
CA PHE A 38 9.58 2.42 -8.02
C PHE A 38 9.13 3.52 -7.05
N PRO A 39 9.00 3.18 -5.75
CA PRO A 39 8.67 4.15 -4.73
C PRO A 39 9.89 4.99 -4.35
N ASP A 40 9.68 6.24 -3.94
CA ASP A 40 10.77 7.03 -3.33
C ASP A 40 10.81 6.82 -1.80
N ARG A 41 9.73 6.31 -1.21
CA ARG A 41 9.64 5.97 0.22
C ARG A 41 8.72 4.78 0.43
N VAL A 42 9.12 3.90 1.34
CA VAL A 42 8.41 2.68 1.73
C VAL A 42 8.26 2.71 3.25
N GLU A 43 7.05 2.44 3.72
CA GLU A 43 6.67 2.40 5.13
C GLU A 43 5.83 1.16 5.42
N GLU A 44 5.83 0.76 6.68
CA GLU A 44 4.81 -0.17 7.19
C GLU A 44 3.44 0.52 7.10
N GLY A 45 2.44 -0.21 6.61
CA GLY A 45 1.08 0.32 6.49
C GLY A 45 0.40 0.46 7.85
N ILE A 46 -0.79 1.08 7.87
CA ILE A 46 -1.51 1.29 9.14
C ILE A 46 -2.11 -0.02 9.65
N ALA A 47 -2.57 -0.86 8.73
CA ALA A 47 -3.06 -2.20 9.05
C ALA A 47 -1.91 -3.21 9.06
N GLU A 48 -2.03 -4.24 9.90
CA GLU A 48 -1.07 -5.33 9.98
C GLU A 48 -0.84 -5.98 8.60
N ASN A 49 0.41 -6.34 8.30
CA ASN A 49 0.82 -6.98 7.03
C ASN A 49 0.54 -6.15 5.76
N THR A 50 0.36 -4.84 5.89
CA THR A 50 0.24 -3.92 4.75
C THR A 50 1.51 -3.10 4.59
N VAL A 51 1.79 -2.72 3.35
CA VAL A 51 2.91 -1.85 3.00
C VAL A 51 2.34 -0.57 2.40
N ALA A 52 2.79 0.57 2.89
CA ALA A 52 2.50 1.87 2.33
C ALA A 52 3.72 2.34 1.53
N VAL A 53 3.51 2.67 0.27
CA VAL A 53 4.56 3.18 -0.62
C VAL A 53 4.11 4.51 -1.20
N MET A 54 5.07 5.36 -1.51
CA MET A 54 4.76 6.65 -2.11
C MET A 54 5.79 7.08 -3.13
N ARG A 55 5.38 8.04 -3.96
CA ARG A 55 6.24 8.75 -4.91
C ARG A 55 5.91 10.23 -4.90
N ARG A 56 6.92 11.10 -4.99
CA ARG A 56 6.71 12.53 -5.19
C ARG A 56 6.26 12.81 -6.62
N THR A 57 5.25 13.67 -6.77
CA THR A 57 4.71 14.12 -8.05
C THR A 57 4.71 15.66 -8.06
N ASP A 58 5.88 16.23 -7.82
CA ASP A 58 6.04 17.68 -7.78
C ASP A 58 5.89 18.28 -9.19
N SER A 59 5.24 19.43 -9.25
CA SER A 59 5.22 20.36 -10.38
C SER A 59 5.64 21.73 -9.86
N GLU A 60 5.99 22.64 -10.76
CA GLU A 60 6.40 24.01 -10.41
C GLU A 60 5.38 24.71 -9.50
N LYS A 61 4.08 24.42 -9.69
CA LYS A 61 2.98 25.03 -8.94
C LYS A 61 2.51 24.22 -7.73
N LYS A 62 2.84 22.92 -7.65
CA LYS A 62 2.29 22.01 -6.63
C LYS A 62 3.32 20.98 -6.23
N LYS A 63 3.62 20.94 -4.94
CA LYS A 63 4.36 19.84 -4.32
C LYS A 63 3.34 18.84 -3.79
N GLU A 64 3.44 17.59 -4.20
CA GLU A 64 2.50 16.55 -3.76
C GLU A 64 3.16 15.17 -3.74
N GLU A 65 2.65 14.31 -2.88
CA GLU A 65 2.99 12.90 -2.80
C GLU A 65 1.77 12.07 -3.16
N ILE A 66 2.00 10.98 -3.89
CA ILE A 66 0.97 9.99 -4.15
C ILE A 66 1.32 8.73 -3.38
N TRP A 67 0.42 8.34 -2.50
CA TRP A 67 0.52 7.21 -1.62
C TRP A 67 -0.33 6.05 -2.11
N VAL A 68 0.16 4.84 -1.91
CA VAL A 68 -0.52 3.59 -2.22
C VAL A 68 -0.29 2.63 -1.07
N MET A 69 -1.36 2.04 -0.56
CA MET A 69 -1.28 0.96 0.42
C MET A 69 -1.75 -0.34 -0.20
N TYR A 70 -0.97 -1.40 -0.01
CA TYR A 70 -1.27 -2.75 -0.53
C TYR A 70 -0.84 -3.83 0.46
N CYS A 71 -1.37 -5.04 0.29
CA CYS A 71 -0.86 -6.23 0.96
C CYS A 71 -0.28 -7.23 -0.05
N LEU A 72 0.62 -8.07 0.44
CA LEU A 72 1.24 -9.15 -0.32
C LEU A 72 0.60 -10.47 0.11
N VAL A 73 -0.13 -11.09 -0.82
CA VAL A 73 -0.75 -12.38 -0.60
C VAL A 73 0.13 -13.44 -1.25
N ASN A 74 0.71 -14.29 -0.42
CA ASN A 74 1.39 -15.49 -0.88
C ASN A 74 0.33 -16.53 -1.22
N HIS A 75 0.37 -17.08 -2.44
CA HIS A 75 -0.53 -18.17 -2.82
C HIS A 75 -0.15 -19.53 -2.18
N SER A 76 0.86 -19.59 -1.33
CA SER A 76 1.23 -20.76 -0.54
C SER A 76 0.28 -20.93 0.66
N HIS A 77 -1.00 -21.18 0.37
CA HIS A 77 -1.94 -21.69 1.34
C HIS A 77 -1.57 -23.14 1.67
N GLY A 78 -0.67 -23.32 2.64
CA GLY A 78 -0.31 -24.63 3.18
C GLY A 78 1.20 -24.82 3.28
N LEU A 79 1.81 -24.21 4.28
CA LEU A 79 2.96 -24.75 5.02
C LEU A 79 3.19 -23.80 6.20
N LYS A 80 2.76 -24.25 7.40
CA LYS A 80 3.13 -23.62 8.67
C LYS A 80 4.66 -23.57 8.74
N ARG A 81 5.26 -22.39 8.58
CA ARG A 81 6.68 -22.19 8.90
C ARG A 81 6.78 -21.71 10.34
N ASN A 82 6.93 -22.67 11.25
CA ASN A 82 7.65 -22.44 12.49
C ASN A 82 9.12 -22.17 12.11
N SER A 83 9.59 -20.93 12.25
CA SER A 83 11.01 -20.66 12.47
C SER A 83 11.22 -19.24 12.98
N LEU A 84 11.67 -19.15 14.23
CA LEU A 84 12.35 -17.99 14.80
C LEU A 84 13.43 -17.49 13.83
N THR A 85 13.26 -16.27 13.31
CA THR A 85 14.32 -15.31 12.90
C THR A 85 13.63 -14.15 12.17
N LYS A 86 13.13 -13.18 12.95
CA LYS A 86 12.58 -11.93 12.41
C LYS A 86 13.70 -11.08 11.83
N LYS A 87 14.05 -11.28 10.56
CA LYS A 87 14.69 -10.22 9.75
C LYS A 87 13.64 -9.66 8.79
N PRO A 88 13.47 -8.33 8.69
CA PRO A 88 12.45 -7.75 7.83
C PRO A 88 12.90 -7.91 6.38
N ALA A 89 12.43 -8.97 5.74
CA ALA A 89 12.62 -9.26 4.33
C ALA A 89 11.82 -8.29 3.43
N PHE A 90 11.78 -6.99 3.75
CA PHE A 90 10.95 -6.00 3.07
C PHE A 90 11.30 -5.86 1.58
N PHE A 91 12.55 -6.15 1.19
CA PHE A 91 13.04 -5.93 -0.19
C PHE A 91 13.19 -7.20 -1.05
N SER A 92 13.02 -8.41 -0.51
CA SER A 92 13.01 -9.65 -1.32
C SER A 92 11.62 -10.03 -1.86
N HIS A 93 10.61 -9.19 -1.62
CA HIS A 93 9.18 -9.51 -1.73
C HIS A 93 8.53 -9.33 -3.11
N LEU A 94 9.25 -8.81 -4.10
CA LEU A 94 8.80 -8.76 -5.50
C LEU A 94 9.14 -10.05 -6.28
N SER A 95 9.42 -11.14 -5.59
CA SER A 95 9.55 -12.47 -6.19
C SER A 95 8.26 -12.83 -6.94
N ARG A 96 8.43 -13.45 -8.11
CA ARG A 96 7.41 -13.63 -9.18
C ARG A 96 6.12 -14.39 -8.79
N GLY A 97 5.94 -14.78 -7.52
CA GLY A 97 4.81 -15.59 -7.04
C GLY A 97 3.80 -14.88 -6.15
N ASN A 98 4.08 -13.65 -5.69
CA ASN A 98 3.20 -12.97 -4.72
C ASN A 98 2.20 -12.06 -5.41
N LYS A 99 0.91 -12.20 -5.07
CA LYS A 99 -0.17 -11.37 -5.58
C LYS A 99 -0.28 -10.11 -4.74
N ILE A 100 -0.33 -8.96 -5.40
CA ILE A 100 -0.44 -7.64 -4.76
C ILE A 100 -1.91 -7.25 -4.73
N VAL A 101 -2.49 -7.13 -3.53
CA VAL A 101 -3.86 -6.61 -3.38
C VAL A 101 -3.76 -5.13 -3.01
N VAL A 102 -4.17 -4.27 -3.94
CA VAL A 102 -4.13 -2.82 -3.76
C VAL A 102 -5.37 -2.38 -3.00
N ILE A 103 -5.15 -1.82 -1.81
CA ILE A 103 -6.21 -1.49 -0.85
C ILE A 103 -6.70 -0.07 -1.05
N THR A 104 -5.79 0.90 -1.08
CA THR A 104 -6.13 2.32 -1.21
C THR A 104 -5.01 3.13 -1.88
N ALA A 105 -5.33 4.31 -2.36
CA ALA A 105 -4.38 5.29 -2.86
C ALA A 105 -4.86 6.71 -2.52
N TRP A 106 -3.96 7.66 -2.29
CA TRP A 106 -4.36 9.03 -2.00
C TRP A 106 -3.28 10.04 -2.39
N ARG A 107 -3.70 11.29 -2.58
CA ARG A 107 -2.80 12.43 -2.77
C ARG A 107 -2.60 13.14 -1.44
N TYR A 108 -1.36 13.47 -1.12
CA TYR A 108 -1.00 14.29 0.02
C TYR A 108 -0.39 15.62 -0.48
N PRO A 109 -0.93 16.79 -0.08
CA PRO A 109 -0.36 18.07 -0.44
C PRO A 109 0.93 18.32 0.34
N GLY A 110 2.02 18.60 -0.37
CA GLY A 110 3.34 18.82 0.22
C GLY A 110 4.06 17.52 0.54
N LYS A 111 4.76 17.51 1.68
CA LYS A 111 5.57 16.38 2.16
C LYS A 111 4.91 15.80 3.40
N SER A 112 4.57 14.52 3.37
CA SER A 112 3.98 13.86 4.53
C SER A 112 4.97 13.82 5.70
N PRO A 113 4.46 13.95 6.94
CA PRO A 113 5.28 13.77 8.14
C PRO A 113 5.86 12.34 8.14
N LYS A 114 7.03 12.19 8.75
CA LYS A 114 7.52 10.85 9.08
C LYS A 114 6.59 10.26 10.11
N ARG A 115 6.31 8.97 9.97
CA ARG A 115 5.40 8.27 10.86
C ARG A 115 6.08 8.03 12.20
N ASP A 116 5.49 8.56 13.27
CA ASP A 116 5.77 8.13 14.64
C ASP A 116 4.88 6.92 14.97
N PRO A 117 5.40 5.91 15.69
CA PRO A 117 4.63 4.72 16.02
C PRO A 117 3.43 5.10 16.88
N ILE A 118 2.25 4.55 16.55
CA ILE A 118 1.06 4.67 17.40
C ILE A 118 1.36 3.94 18.71
N PRO A 119 1.19 4.58 19.89
CA PRO A 119 1.37 3.92 21.18
C PRO A 119 0.57 2.61 21.28
N ALA A 120 1.18 1.59 21.88
CA ALA A 120 0.58 0.25 21.96
C ALA A 120 -0.79 0.24 22.65
N GLU A 121 -1.00 1.09 23.66
CA GLU A 121 -2.29 1.24 24.35
C GLU A 121 -3.43 1.62 23.39
N ILE A 122 -3.21 2.59 22.50
CA ILE A 122 -4.22 3.03 21.53
C ILE A 122 -4.54 1.90 20.55
N MET A 123 -3.54 1.09 20.19
CA MET A 123 -3.75 -0.08 19.32
C MET A 123 -4.59 -1.15 20.01
N GLU A 124 -4.43 -1.37 21.31
CA GLU A 124 -5.28 -2.28 22.10
C GLU A 124 -6.71 -1.78 22.21
N GLU A 125 -6.88 -0.47 22.48
CA GLU A 125 -8.20 0.16 22.57
C GLU A 125 -9.01 -0.01 21.27
N ILE A 126 -8.38 0.24 20.12
CA ILE A 126 -9.02 0.06 18.81
C ILE A 126 -9.41 -1.41 18.57
N LYS A 127 -8.56 -2.37 18.97
CA LYS A 127 -8.87 -3.80 18.83
C LYS A 127 -10.10 -4.20 19.64
N ASN A 128 -10.24 -3.68 20.87
CA ASN A 128 -11.36 -3.98 21.75
C ASN A 128 -12.71 -3.38 21.30
N VAL A 129 -12.70 -2.37 20.42
CA VAL A 129 -13.94 -1.78 19.87
C VAL A 129 -14.42 -2.52 18.62
N ILE A 130 -13.51 -3.14 17.88
CA ILE A 130 -13.79 -3.77 16.57
C ILE A 130 -14.04 -5.28 16.69
N PHE A 131 -13.56 -5.92 17.75
CA PHE A 131 -13.70 -7.36 18.04
C PHE A 131 -14.40 -7.59 19.38
#